data_AF-A0A956PLZ2-F1
#
_entry.id   AF-A0A956PLZ2-F1
#
_cell.length_a   1.000
_cell.length_b   1.000
_cell.length_c   1.000
_cell.angle_alpha   90.00
_cell.angle_beta   90.00
_cell.angle_gamma   90.00
#
_symmetry.space_group_name_H-M   'P 1'
#
loop_
_entity.id
_entity.type
_entity.pdbx_description
1 polymer ?
#
loop_
_entity_poly.entity_id
_entity_poly.type
_entity_poly.pdbx_seq_one_letter_code
_entity_poly.pdbx_strand_id
1 'polypeptide(L)'
;MMTVPGIGHSQKFWTMNGSYQMEQVDATLRGVRDDVMIYVDDSIWDRKITPNDVAELQTRLHDQTPEGSIQPHSGIISVERQLFQKEKTPVTLLLTESDAPFEGFFTPMDLLPETEALQYGGHSNERPMVHLNTGRVKEGDSPAAHLGPIFSHEVQHLYHYQHDQDEETWLRELLAQGAMNLTGHRDVELELQSKNSPTAPILTGEEEMANYPGLTSFAAHLQKEFGPEILIRLNRHPANGVESVNAVLAEMGSDETFDSVLRDHFVEQAEKRIAAGQALERYRVGDAGGLLPAQVRPGGAEFIDLSNSNPLNLTVDGWQDGLFLERLVIGEHGVRREPLDVGSGCVQLPPGRRQLLMLGSSEPAASVQLSFSPSV
;
A
#
# COMPACT_ATOMS: atom_id res chain seq x y z
N MET A 1 -31.85 -8.23 9.29
CA MET A 1 -30.83 -8.67 10.26
C MET A 1 -30.51 -10.12 9.95
N MET A 2 -29.28 -10.42 9.51
CA MET A 2 -28.83 -11.81 9.44
C MET A 2 -28.84 -12.39 10.85
N THR A 3 -29.48 -13.54 11.03
CA THR A 3 -29.32 -14.35 12.25
C THR A 3 -27.91 -14.93 12.24
N VAL A 4 -27.09 -14.55 13.23
CA VAL A 4 -25.77 -15.14 13.43
C VAL A 4 -25.95 -16.62 13.81
N PRO A 5 -25.47 -17.57 13.00
CA PRO A 5 -25.63 -18.98 13.31
C PRO A 5 -24.71 -19.40 14.48
N GLY A 6 -25.03 -20.52 15.11
CA GLY A 6 -24.20 -21.08 16.18
C GLY A 6 -22.92 -21.73 15.63
N ILE A 7 -21.87 -21.83 16.46
CA ILE A 7 -20.65 -22.60 16.16
C ILE A 7 -21.04 -24.02 15.70
N GLY A 8 -20.37 -24.51 14.66
CA GLY A 8 -20.67 -25.79 14.02
C GLY A 8 -21.67 -25.71 12.88
N HIS A 9 -22.22 -24.53 12.57
CA HIS A 9 -22.99 -24.31 11.36
C HIS A 9 -22.10 -24.46 10.11
N SER A 10 -22.45 -25.39 9.23
CA SER A 10 -21.75 -25.64 7.97
C SER A 10 -22.58 -25.15 6.79
N GLN A 11 -21.91 -24.56 5.80
CA GLN A 11 -22.51 -24.19 4.53
C GLN A 11 -21.46 -24.15 3.41
N LYS A 12 -21.92 -24.07 2.17
CA LYS A 12 -21.05 -23.83 1.03
C LYS A 12 -20.75 -22.35 0.89
N PHE A 13 -19.50 -22.04 0.55
CA PHE A 13 -19.07 -20.69 0.18
C PHE A 13 -18.44 -20.71 -1.20
N TRP A 14 -18.72 -19.67 -1.98
CA TRP A 14 -17.91 -19.35 -3.15
C TRP A 14 -16.61 -18.70 -2.70
N THR A 15 -15.49 -19.09 -3.30
CA THR A 15 -14.16 -18.50 -3.10
C THR A 15 -13.36 -18.62 -4.39
N MET A 16 -12.12 -18.16 -4.43
CA MET A 16 -11.29 -18.12 -5.64
C MET A 16 -10.04 -18.99 -5.50
N ASN A 17 -9.76 -19.82 -6.51
CA ASN A 17 -8.55 -20.64 -6.56
C ASN A 17 -7.36 -19.90 -7.20
N GLY A 18 -6.18 -20.54 -7.24
CA GLY A 18 -4.97 -19.91 -7.78
C GLY A 18 -4.95 -19.67 -9.28
N SER A 19 -5.96 -20.12 -10.02
CA SER A 19 -6.20 -19.76 -11.42
C SER A 19 -7.21 -18.62 -11.58
N TYR A 20 -7.54 -17.91 -10.50
CA TYR A 20 -8.56 -16.84 -10.45
C TYR A 20 -9.96 -17.31 -10.85
N GLN A 21 -10.25 -18.61 -10.67
CA GLN A 21 -11.57 -19.18 -10.95
C GLN A 21 -12.35 -19.34 -9.65
N MET A 22 -13.64 -19.02 -9.71
CA MET A 22 -14.54 -19.23 -8.59
C MET A 22 -14.81 -20.72 -8.37
N GLU A 23 -14.75 -21.16 -7.12
CA GLU A 23 -15.06 -22.52 -6.69
C GLU A 23 -15.83 -22.54 -5.38
N GLN A 24 -16.39 -23.69 -5.02
CA GLN A 24 -17.11 -23.85 -3.76
C GLN A 24 -16.33 -24.70 -2.77
N VAL A 25 -16.30 -24.24 -1.53
CA VAL A 25 -15.79 -24.99 -0.37
C VAL A 25 -16.90 -25.25 0.63
N ASP A 26 -16.88 -26.42 1.26
CA ASP A 26 -17.71 -26.71 2.44
C ASP A 26 -16.98 -26.17 3.67
N ALA A 27 -17.55 -25.18 4.33
CA ALA A 27 -16.92 -24.51 5.46
C ALA A 27 -17.84 -24.48 6.68
N THR A 28 -17.24 -24.60 7.85
CA THR A 28 -17.95 -24.63 9.13
C THR A 28 -17.57 -23.43 9.98
N LEU A 29 -18.54 -22.82 10.67
CA LEU A 29 -18.32 -21.73 11.62
C LEU A 29 -17.55 -22.27 12.83
N ARG A 30 -16.27 -21.89 12.96
CA ARG A 30 -15.37 -22.33 14.04
C ARG A 30 -15.17 -21.28 15.13
N GLY A 31 -15.36 -20.00 14.81
CA GLY A 31 -15.25 -18.90 15.76
C GLY A 31 -16.35 -17.88 15.54
N VAL A 32 -17.00 -17.44 16.61
CA VAL A 32 -17.94 -16.30 16.56
C VAL A 32 -17.71 -15.43 17.79
N ARG A 33 -17.58 -14.13 17.57
CA ARG A 33 -17.57 -13.14 18.65
C ARG A 33 -18.11 -11.83 18.13
N ASP A 34 -19.06 -11.27 18.86
CA ASP A 34 -19.79 -10.02 18.60
C ASP A 34 -20.38 -9.94 17.18
N ASP A 35 -19.50 -9.76 16.23
CA ASP A 35 -19.63 -8.96 15.03
C ASP A 35 -18.76 -9.57 13.89
N VAL A 36 -18.17 -10.74 14.16
CA VAL A 36 -17.24 -11.46 13.29
C VAL A 36 -17.51 -12.95 13.35
N MET A 37 -17.62 -13.56 12.17
CA MET A 37 -17.83 -14.99 12.02
C MET A 37 -16.65 -15.58 11.26
N ILE A 38 -15.93 -16.52 11.88
CA ILE A 38 -14.78 -17.20 11.27
C ILE A 38 -15.23 -18.57 10.79
N TYR A 39 -15.43 -18.68 9.49
CA TYR A 39 -15.62 -19.95 8.80
C TYR A 39 -14.29 -20.50 8.35
N VAL A 40 -14.12 -21.81 8.52
CA VAL A 40 -12.91 -22.53 8.09
C VAL A 40 -13.35 -23.62 7.14
N ASP A 41 -12.72 -23.70 5.97
CA ASP A 41 -12.86 -24.82 5.05
C ASP A 41 -12.60 -26.13 5.80
N ASP A 42 -13.53 -27.07 5.72
CA ASP A 42 -13.43 -28.34 6.42
C ASP A 42 -12.22 -29.17 5.95
N SER A 43 -11.65 -28.89 4.77
CA SER A 43 -10.44 -29.54 4.24
C SER A 43 -9.14 -29.13 4.95
N ILE A 44 -9.15 -27.97 5.64
CA ILE A 44 -7.98 -27.41 6.33
C ILE A 44 -8.11 -27.48 7.85
N TRP A 45 -9.30 -27.80 8.36
CA TRP A 45 -9.60 -27.92 9.78
C TRP A 45 -8.85 -29.11 10.43
N ASP A 46 -8.25 -28.88 11.60
CA ASP A 46 -7.38 -29.81 12.35
C ASP A 46 -6.13 -30.32 11.59
N ARG A 47 -5.92 -29.85 10.36
CA ARG A 47 -4.71 -30.11 9.56
C ARG A 47 -3.80 -28.88 9.50
N LYS A 48 -4.37 -27.71 9.20
CA LYS A 48 -3.64 -26.44 9.02
C LYS A 48 -4.14 -25.35 9.95
N ILE A 49 -5.45 -25.33 10.21
CA ILE A 49 -6.07 -24.43 11.18
C ILE A 49 -6.67 -25.28 12.30
N THR A 50 -6.27 -24.99 13.53
CA THR A 50 -6.72 -25.68 14.74
C THR A 50 -7.69 -24.80 15.55
N PRO A 51 -8.38 -25.36 16.56
CA PRO A 51 -9.17 -24.57 17.50
C PRO A 51 -8.37 -23.45 18.20
N ASN A 52 -7.09 -23.70 18.49
CA ASN A 52 -6.22 -22.71 19.13
C ASN A 52 -5.93 -21.53 18.20
N ASP A 53 -5.71 -21.79 16.91
CA ASP A 53 -5.45 -20.74 15.92
C ASP A 53 -6.69 -19.85 15.74
N VAL A 54 -7.89 -20.44 15.72
CA VAL A 54 -9.14 -19.67 15.68
C VAL A 54 -9.30 -18.82 16.94
N ALA A 55 -9.01 -19.35 18.13
CA ALA A 55 -9.09 -18.60 19.37
C ALA A 55 -8.05 -17.45 19.42
N GLU A 56 -6.82 -17.69 18.96
CA GLU A 56 -5.78 -16.67 18.86
C GLU A 56 -6.18 -15.58 17.86
N LEU A 57 -6.69 -15.96 16.69
CA LEU A 57 -7.16 -15.02 15.68
C LEU A 57 -8.33 -14.18 16.22
N GLN A 58 -9.32 -14.79 16.89
CA GLN A 58 -10.38 -14.04 17.55
C GLN A 58 -9.85 -13.02 18.56
N THR A 59 -8.83 -13.41 19.34
CA THR A 59 -8.18 -12.52 20.32
C THR A 59 -7.51 -11.34 19.61
N ARG A 60 -6.75 -11.57 18.54
CA ARG A 60 -6.13 -10.48 17.76
C ARG A 60 -7.16 -9.54 17.15
N LEU A 61 -8.20 -10.11 16.56
CA LEU A 61 -9.25 -9.34 15.89
C LEU A 61 -10.06 -8.46 16.87
N HIS A 62 -10.25 -8.89 18.12
CA HIS A 62 -11.12 -8.19 19.08
C HIS A 62 -10.39 -7.48 20.22
N ASP A 63 -9.22 -7.95 20.63
CA ASP A 63 -8.56 -7.52 21.86
C ASP A 63 -7.08 -7.15 21.69
N GLN A 64 -6.43 -7.46 20.55
CA GLN A 64 -4.97 -7.33 20.50
C GLN A 64 -4.40 -6.93 19.13
N THR A 65 -4.07 -5.66 19.01
CA THR A 65 -3.11 -5.10 18.06
C THR A 65 -1.73 -4.92 18.71
N PRO A 66 -0.63 -4.95 17.93
CA PRO A 66 0.72 -4.64 18.40
C PRO A 66 0.89 -3.24 19.01
N GLU A 67 2.01 -3.02 19.70
CA GLU A 67 2.42 -1.72 20.27
C GLU A 67 2.51 -0.59 19.22
N GLY A 68 2.79 -0.94 17.95
CA GLY A 68 2.83 0.03 16.86
C GLY A 68 1.46 0.55 16.40
N SER A 69 0.36 0.00 16.93
CA SER A 69 -1.01 0.43 16.61
C SER A 69 -1.30 1.82 17.17
N ILE A 70 -2.22 2.56 16.54
CA ILE A 70 -2.74 3.81 17.11
C ILE A 70 -3.56 3.59 18.39
N GLN A 71 -4.01 2.35 18.63
CA GLN A 71 -4.70 1.93 19.84
C GLN A 71 -4.16 0.56 20.27
N PRO A 72 -2.96 0.49 20.89
CA PRO A 72 -2.39 -0.76 21.36
C PRO A 72 -3.34 -1.49 22.31
N HIS A 73 -3.35 -2.83 22.26
CA HIS A 73 -4.24 -3.69 23.05
C HIS A 73 -5.75 -3.49 22.78
N SER A 74 -6.11 -2.86 21.65
CA SER A 74 -7.46 -2.96 21.08
C SER A 74 -7.47 -4.03 19.98
N GLY A 75 -8.65 -4.52 19.57
CA GLY A 75 -8.74 -5.42 18.42
C GLY A 75 -8.59 -4.72 17.08
N ILE A 76 -8.02 -5.41 16.08
CA ILE A 76 -7.93 -4.92 14.68
C ILE A 76 -9.29 -4.37 14.21
N ILE A 77 -10.36 -5.13 14.45
CA ILE A 77 -11.70 -4.78 14.00
C ILE A 77 -12.28 -3.59 14.75
N SER A 78 -11.96 -3.46 16.04
CA SER A 78 -12.39 -2.29 16.83
C SER A 78 -11.78 -1.01 16.26
N VAL A 79 -10.48 -1.05 15.95
CA VAL A 79 -9.75 0.09 15.38
C VAL A 79 -10.33 0.43 14.01
N GLU A 80 -10.40 -0.53 13.09
CA GLU A 80 -10.83 -0.23 11.72
C GLU A 80 -12.29 0.17 11.60
N ARG A 81 -13.19 -0.39 12.39
CA ARG A 81 -14.59 0.07 12.39
C ARG A 81 -14.74 1.49 12.85
N GLN A 82 -13.98 1.89 13.87
CA GLN A 82 -13.99 3.25 14.35
C GLN A 82 -13.54 4.24 13.26
N LEU A 83 -12.56 3.84 12.45
CA LEU A 83 -11.94 4.71 11.46
C LEU A 83 -12.72 4.73 10.14
N PHE A 84 -13.07 3.56 9.60
CA PHE A 84 -13.43 3.40 8.20
C PHE A 84 -14.85 2.89 7.95
N GLN A 85 -15.49 2.23 8.91
CA GLN A 85 -16.82 1.65 8.68
C GLN A 85 -17.91 2.73 8.68
N LYS A 86 -18.74 2.73 7.63
CA LYS A 86 -19.94 3.57 7.52
C LYS A 86 -21.14 2.92 8.18
N GLU A 87 -21.42 1.68 7.78
CA GLU A 87 -22.59 0.92 8.20
C GLU A 87 -22.16 -0.28 9.03
N LYS A 88 -22.74 -0.40 10.23
CA LYS A 88 -22.44 -1.50 11.15
C LYS A 88 -23.01 -2.82 10.60
N THR A 89 -22.12 -3.62 10.03
CA THR A 89 -22.42 -4.95 9.52
C THR A 89 -21.46 -5.98 10.10
N PRO A 90 -21.96 -7.15 10.55
CA PRO A 90 -21.10 -8.27 10.88
C PRO A 90 -20.23 -8.67 9.68
N VAL A 91 -18.98 -9.00 9.93
CA VAL A 91 -18.02 -9.43 8.89
C VAL A 91 -17.86 -10.93 8.96
N THR A 92 -18.00 -11.59 7.82
CA THR A 92 -17.63 -13.01 7.70
C THR A 92 -16.18 -13.11 7.23
N LEU A 93 -15.38 -13.91 7.91
CA LEU A 93 -14.03 -14.29 7.51
C LEU A 93 -14.06 -15.74 7.07
N LEU A 94 -13.69 -16.02 5.82
CA LEU A 94 -13.52 -17.37 5.30
C LEU A 94 -12.03 -17.71 5.20
N LEU A 95 -11.60 -18.78 5.88
CA LEU A 95 -10.25 -19.32 5.80
C LEU A 95 -10.22 -20.52 4.84
N THR A 96 -9.42 -20.42 3.78
CA THR A 96 -9.24 -21.47 2.77
C THR A 96 -7.75 -21.76 2.57
N GLU A 97 -7.41 -22.84 1.84
CA GLU A 97 -6.05 -23.07 1.35
C GLU A 97 -6.09 -23.15 -0.18
N SER A 98 -5.37 -22.26 -0.86
CA SER A 98 -5.18 -22.32 -2.30
C SER A 98 -3.73 -21.98 -2.68
N ASP A 99 -3.34 -22.35 -3.89
CA ASP A 99 -2.06 -22.01 -4.51
C ASP A 99 -2.05 -20.59 -5.12
N ALA A 100 -3.04 -19.77 -4.77
CA ALA A 100 -3.17 -18.42 -5.28
C ALA A 100 -1.95 -17.52 -4.99
N PRO A 101 -1.65 -16.58 -5.90
CA PRO A 101 -0.55 -15.65 -5.70
C PRO A 101 -0.83 -14.62 -4.58
N PHE A 102 -2.10 -14.43 -4.18
CA PHE A 102 -2.57 -13.52 -3.14
C PHE A 102 -2.82 -14.24 -1.79
N GLU A 103 -2.73 -13.49 -0.69
CA GLU A 103 -2.92 -13.96 0.69
C GLU A 103 -4.33 -13.72 1.23
N GLY A 104 -5.11 -12.88 0.57
CA GLY A 104 -6.51 -12.61 0.86
C GLY A 104 -7.17 -11.91 -0.32
N PHE A 105 -8.48 -11.73 -0.24
CA PHE A 105 -9.21 -10.81 -1.10
C PHE A 105 -10.57 -10.42 -0.50
N PHE A 106 -11.01 -9.22 -0.83
CA PHE A 106 -12.39 -8.76 -0.78
C PHE A 106 -12.98 -8.75 -2.20
N THR A 107 -14.26 -9.11 -2.34
CA THR A 107 -15.00 -8.90 -3.59
C THR A 107 -16.37 -8.29 -3.32
N PRO A 108 -16.75 -7.22 -4.04
CA PRO A 108 -18.08 -6.63 -3.89
C PRO A 108 -19.19 -7.57 -4.39
N MET A 109 -18.87 -8.59 -5.18
CA MET A 109 -19.84 -9.59 -5.63
C MET A 109 -20.53 -10.27 -4.45
N ASP A 110 -19.79 -10.50 -3.36
CA ASP A 110 -20.34 -11.11 -2.15
C ASP A 110 -21.44 -10.27 -1.49
N LEU A 111 -21.54 -8.97 -1.80
CA LEU A 111 -22.59 -8.10 -1.27
C LEU A 111 -23.89 -8.15 -2.09
N LEU A 112 -23.84 -8.70 -3.31
CA LEU A 112 -24.96 -8.74 -4.24
C LEU A 112 -25.79 -10.02 -4.06
N PRO A 113 -27.06 -10.05 -4.47
CA PRO A 113 -27.77 -11.30 -4.70
C PRO A 113 -27.04 -12.16 -5.75
N GLU A 114 -27.04 -13.49 -5.61
CA GLU A 114 -26.39 -14.42 -6.55
C GLU A 114 -26.89 -14.20 -7.99
N THR A 115 -28.18 -13.94 -8.16
CA THR A 115 -28.79 -13.66 -9.47
C THR A 115 -28.25 -12.40 -10.15
N GLU A 116 -27.73 -11.45 -9.37
CA GLU A 116 -27.11 -10.22 -9.85
C GLU A 116 -25.62 -10.45 -10.11
N ALA A 117 -24.90 -11.10 -9.20
CA ALA A 117 -23.48 -11.45 -9.37
C ALA A 117 -23.23 -12.27 -10.65
N LEU A 118 -24.13 -13.20 -10.97
CA LEU A 118 -24.07 -13.98 -12.22
C LEU A 118 -24.15 -13.12 -13.49
N GLN A 119 -24.78 -11.94 -13.44
CA GLN A 119 -24.84 -11.02 -14.58
C GLN A 119 -23.48 -10.39 -14.88
N TYR A 120 -22.62 -10.29 -13.86
CA TYR A 120 -21.24 -9.86 -13.97
C TYR A 120 -20.25 -11.01 -14.19
N GLY A 121 -20.74 -12.24 -14.38
CA GLY A 121 -19.91 -13.43 -14.55
C GLY A 121 -19.21 -13.91 -13.28
N GLY A 122 -19.66 -13.43 -12.11
CA GLY A 122 -19.16 -13.82 -10.80
C GLY A 122 -20.15 -14.67 -10.02
N HIS A 123 -19.78 -14.94 -8.76
CA HIS A 123 -20.63 -15.60 -7.77
C HIS A 123 -20.63 -14.81 -6.47
N SER A 124 -21.65 -15.01 -5.65
CA SER A 124 -21.87 -14.28 -4.41
C SER A 124 -22.14 -15.21 -3.23
N ASN A 125 -21.61 -14.82 -2.07
CA ASN A 125 -22.01 -15.37 -0.78
C ASN A 125 -23.14 -14.57 -0.10
N GLU A 126 -23.64 -13.51 -0.73
CA GLU A 126 -24.75 -12.65 -0.29
C GLU A 126 -24.54 -12.10 1.15
N ARG A 127 -23.31 -11.75 1.51
CA ARG A 127 -22.92 -11.20 2.81
C ARG A 127 -21.62 -10.36 2.78
N PRO A 128 -21.46 -9.41 3.71
CA PRO A 128 -20.18 -8.76 3.97
C PRO A 128 -19.14 -9.78 4.43
N MET A 129 -18.11 -9.99 3.61
CA MET A 129 -17.06 -10.95 3.93
C MET A 129 -15.72 -10.63 3.30
N VAL A 130 -14.70 -11.25 3.86
CA VAL A 130 -13.33 -11.28 3.34
C VAL A 130 -12.84 -12.72 3.31
N HIS A 131 -12.00 -13.04 2.32
CA HIS A 131 -11.42 -14.36 2.13
C HIS A 131 -9.94 -14.29 2.48
N LEU A 132 -9.44 -15.20 3.31
CA LEU A 132 -8.00 -15.28 3.60
C LEU A 132 -7.45 -16.66 3.22
N ASN A 133 -6.35 -16.62 2.49
CA ASN A 133 -5.63 -17.80 2.02
C ASN A 133 -4.56 -18.20 3.02
N THR A 134 -4.76 -19.35 3.65
CA THR A 134 -3.79 -19.94 4.58
C THR A 134 -2.59 -20.57 3.86
N GLY A 135 -2.62 -20.71 2.52
CA GLY A 135 -1.62 -21.36 1.68
C GLY A 135 -0.17 -20.98 1.98
N ARG A 136 0.08 -19.72 2.36
CA ARG A 136 1.41 -19.16 2.61
C ARG A 136 1.86 -19.13 4.06
N VAL A 137 0.99 -19.52 4.99
CA VAL A 137 1.38 -19.77 6.38
C VAL A 137 2.36 -20.93 6.40
N LYS A 138 3.63 -20.66 6.76
CA LYS A 138 4.68 -21.69 6.78
C LYS A 138 4.51 -22.58 8.00
N GLU A 139 5.02 -23.81 7.88
CA GLU A 139 5.05 -24.73 9.01
C GLU A 139 5.87 -24.13 10.16
N GLY A 140 5.26 -24.07 11.35
CA GLY A 140 5.86 -23.48 12.55
C GLY A 140 5.53 -21.99 12.77
N ASP A 141 5.00 -21.29 11.78
CA ASP A 141 4.50 -19.91 11.96
C ASP A 141 3.11 -19.92 12.62
N SER A 142 2.77 -18.87 13.37
CA SER A 142 1.41 -18.69 13.90
C SER A 142 0.46 -18.26 12.77
N PRO A 143 -0.58 -19.05 12.43
CA PRO A 143 -1.58 -18.63 11.45
C PRO A 143 -2.25 -17.32 11.84
N ALA A 144 -2.57 -17.13 13.13
CA ALA A 144 -3.22 -15.93 13.60
C ALA A 144 -2.32 -14.68 13.47
N ALA A 145 -1.01 -14.81 13.70
CA ALA A 145 -0.05 -13.72 13.51
C ALA A 145 0.10 -13.33 12.03
N HIS A 146 0.09 -14.31 11.13
CA HIS A 146 0.20 -14.10 9.69
C HIS A 146 -1.09 -13.53 9.09
N LEU A 147 -2.25 -14.08 9.47
CA LEU A 147 -3.55 -13.72 8.89
C LEU A 147 -4.15 -12.42 9.44
N GLY A 148 -3.75 -11.99 10.64
CA GLY A 148 -4.25 -10.73 11.24
C GLY A 148 -3.97 -9.48 10.38
N PRO A 149 -2.73 -9.23 9.94
CA PRO A 149 -2.40 -8.15 9.01
C PRO A 149 -3.19 -8.21 7.69
N ILE A 150 -3.34 -9.41 7.10
CA ILE A 150 -4.08 -9.58 5.85
C ILE A 150 -5.57 -9.33 6.07
N PHE A 151 -6.13 -9.77 7.19
CA PHE A 151 -7.49 -9.40 7.57
C PHE A 151 -7.65 -7.87 7.64
N SER A 152 -6.67 -7.16 8.21
CA SER A 152 -6.72 -5.70 8.31
C SER A 152 -6.75 -5.03 6.93
N HIS A 153 -5.95 -5.56 5.99
CA HIS A 153 -5.97 -5.13 4.60
C HIS A 153 -7.35 -5.35 3.95
N GLU A 154 -7.87 -6.57 3.96
CA GLU A 154 -9.09 -6.92 3.23
C GLU A 154 -10.35 -6.30 3.84
N VAL A 155 -10.40 -6.18 5.16
CA VAL A 155 -11.57 -5.57 5.82
C VAL A 155 -11.63 -4.07 5.55
N GLN A 156 -10.48 -3.43 5.35
CA GLN A 156 -10.42 -2.04 4.91
C GLN A 156 -11.11 -1.88 3.55
N HIS A 157 -10.84 -2.75 2.57
CA HIS A 157 -11.54 -2.71 1.28
C HIS A 157 -13.06 -2.81 1.43
N LEU A 158 -13.53 -3.74 2.26
CA LEU A 158 -14.96 -3.90 2.55
C LEU A 158 -15.56 -2.61 3.14
N TYR A 159 -14.89 -1.96 4.08
CA TYR A 159 -15.37 -0.71 4.68
C TYR A 159 -15.28 0.46 3.71
N HIS A 160 -14.22 0.54 2.91
CA HIS A 160 -14.05 1.56 1.90
C HIS A 160 -15.18 1.51 0.86
N TYR A 161 -15.55 0.30 0.42
CA TYR A 161 -16.63 0.09 -0.55
C TYR A 161 -18.01 0.63 -0.08
N GLN A 162 -18.21 0.84 1.23
CA GLN A 162 -19.42 1.47 1.77
C GLN A 162 -19.46 2.99 1.51
N HIS A 163 -18.30 3.59 1.27
CA HIS A 163 -18.09 5.02 1.07
C HIS A 163 -17.91 5.38 -0.40
N ASP A 164 -17.03 4.65 -1.09
CA ASP A 164 -16.60 4.94 -2.46
C ASP A 164 -16.37 3.61 -3.21
N GLN A 165 -16.96 3.50 -4.40
CA GLN A 165 -16.93 2.28 -5.22
C GLN A 165 -16.10 2.45 -6.51
N ASP A 166 -15.68 3.67 -6.84
CA ASP A 166 -14.99 4.01 -8.09
C ASP A 166 -13.60 4.63 -7.90
N GLU A 167 -13.09 4.64 -6.67
CA GLU A 167 -11.71 5.03 -6.34
C GLU A 167 -10.65 4.31 -7.22
N GLU A 168 -9.60 5.02 -7.57
CA GLU A 168 -8.45 4.50 -8.30
C GLU A 168 -7.74 3.39 -7.50
N THR A 169 -7.34 2.34 -8.21
CA THR A 169 -6.70 1.15 -7.65
C THR A 169 -5.59 1.50 -6.65
N TRP A 170 -4.64 2.37 -7.03
CA TRP A 170 -3.51 2.69 -6.15
C TRP A 170 -3.94 3.31 -4.82
N LEU A 171 -4.98 4.15 -4.79
CA LEU A 171 -5.42 4.83 -3.58
C LEU A 171 -6.25 3.89 -2.72
N ARG A 172 -7.07 3.01 -3.33
CA ARG A 172 -7.70 1.89 -2.62
C ARG A 172 -6.67 1.02 -1.90
N GLU A 173 -5.60 0.62 -2.60
CA GLU A 173 -4.52 -0.17 -2.01
C GLU A 173 -3.72 0.61 -0.96
N LEU A 174 -3.50 1.91 -1.16
CA LEU A 174 -2.87 2.78 -0.16
C LEU A 174 -3.67 2.80 1.14
N LEU A 175 -4.99 2.91 1.05
CA LEU A 175 -5.85 2.92 2.24
C LEU A 175 -5.80 1.59 2.99
N ALA A 176 -5.81 0.47 2.27
CA ALA A 176 -5.69 -0.87 2.87
C ALA A 176 -4.33 -1.08 3.55
N GLN A 177 -3.24 -0.70 2.88
CA GLN A 177 -1.88 -0.68 3.47
C GLN A 177 -1.80 0.31 4.66
N GLY A 178 -2.51 1.43 4.56
CA GLY A 178 -2.65 2.39 5.64
C GLY A 178 -3.37 1.83 6.86
N ALA A 179 -4.42 1.03 6.68
CA ALA A 179 -5.10 0.35 7.78
C ALA A 179 -4.18 -0.61 8.52
N MET A 180 -3.37 -1.39 7.80
CA MET A 180 -2.33 -2.23 8.40
C MET A 180 -1.34 -1.41 9.24
N ASN A 181 -0.92 -0.23 8.76
CA ASN A 181 -0.07 0.67 9.55
C ASN A 181 -0.77 1.12 10.84
N LEU A 182 -2.04 1.53 10.77
CA LEU A 182 -2.79 2.02 11.93
C LEU A 182 -3.06 0.92 12.96
N THR A 183 -3.17 -0.33 12.52
CA THR A 183 -3.33 -1.50 13.40
C THR A 183 -2.00 -2.09 13.87
N GLY A 184 -0.86 -1.46 13.54
CA GLY A 184 0.46 -1.81 14.07
C GLY A 184 1.20 -2.91 13.29
N HIS A 185 0.81 -3.15 12.03
CA HIS A 185 1.34 -4.19 11.16
C HIS A 185 2.23 -3.66 10.03
N ARG A 186 2.77 -2.44 10.17
CA ARG A 186 3.61 -1.75 9.18
C ARG A 186 4.79 -2.59 8.64
N ASP A 187 5.38 -3.42 9.50
CA ASP A 187 6.64 -4.10 9.16
C ASP A 187 6.43 -5.39 8.34
N VAL A 188 5.20 -5.92 8.25
CA VAL A 188 4.88 -7.16 7.53
C VAL A 188 5.21 -7.04 6.04
N GLU A 189 4.84 -5.92 5.42
CA GLU A 189 5.10 -5.64 4.00
C GLU A 189 6.54 -5.14 3.75
N LEU A 190 7.11 -4.43 4.74
CA LEU A 190 8.49 -3.95 4.68
C LEU A 190 9.51 -5.09 4.82
N GLU A 191 9.17 -6.20 5.45
CA GLU A 191 10.01 -7.41 5.47
C GLU A 191 9.97 -8.17 4.12
N LEU A 192 8.90 -8.00 3.33
CA LEU A 192 8.74 -8.58 1.99
C LEU A 192 9.46 -7.78 0.88
N GLN A 193 10.28 -6.78 1.24
CA GLN A 193 11.12 -5.87 0.41
C GLN A 193 12.03 -6.50 -0.66
N SER A 194 11.90 -7.80 -0.94
CA SER A 194 12.72 -8.55 -1.88
C SER A 194 12.45 -8.27 -3.37
N LYS A 195 11.40 -7.51 -3.74
CA LYS A 195 11.02 -7.33 -5.16
C LYS A 195 10.86 -5.89 -5.66
N ASN A 196 10.25 -4.98 -4.88
CA ASN A 196 9.96 -3.61 -5.33
C ASN A 196 10.53 -2.56 -4.35
N SER A 197 11.17 -1.52 -4.90
CA SER A 197 11.68 -0.39 -4.11
C SER A 197 10.52 0.47 -3.58
N PRO A 198 10.59 1.02 -2.35
CA PRO A 198 9.65 2.04 -1.89
C PRO A 198 9.59 3.29 -2.80
N THR A 199 10.62 3.51 -3.62
CA THR A 199 10.68 4.61 -4.59
C THR A 199 10.20 4.21 -6.00
N ALA A 200 9.78 2.95 -6.18
CA ALA A 200 9.18 2.50 -7.43
C ALA A 200 7.74 3.05 -7.57
N PRO A 201 7.22 3.14 -8.79
CA PRO A 201 5.92 3.75 -9.09
C PRO A 201 4.77 3.22 -8.22
N ILE A 202 4.03 4.11 -7.57
CA ILE A 202 2.85 3.76 -6.77
C ILE A 202 1.53 4.00 -7.51
N LEU A 203 1.49 4.89 -8.51
CA LEU A 203 0.28 5.20 -9.29
C LEU A 203 0.09 4.16 -10.41
N THR A 204 -0.26 2.94 -10.02
CA THR A 204 -0.51 1.82 -10.94
C THR A 204 -2.00 1.55 -11.09
N GLY A 205 -2.45 1.24 -12.31
CA GLY A 205 -3.87 1.00 -12.61
C GLY A 205 -4.37 -0.40 -12.27
N GLU A 206 -3.49 -1.40 -12.28
CA GLU A 206 -3.81 -2.80 -11.97
C GLU A 206 -3.28 -3.17 -10.58
N GLU A 207 -4.06 -3.93 -9.82
CA GLU A 207 -3.74 -4.31 -8.43
C GLU A 207 -2.52 -5.24 -8.38
N GLU A 208 -2.37 -6.12 -9.37
CA GLU A 208 -1.21 -7.00 -9.52
C GLU A 208 0.10 -6.23 -9.77
N MET A 209 -0.01 -4.96 -10.17
CA MET A 209 1.11 -4.05 -10.35
C MET A 209 1.36 -3.16 -9.13
N ALA A 210 0.51 -3.23 -8.11
CA ALA A 210 0.62 -2.40 -6.92
C ALA A 210 1.99 -2.58 -6.24
N ASN A 211 2.67 -1.46 -6.03
CA ASN A 211 3.90 -1.43 -5.26
C ASN A 211 3.55 -1.36 -3.77
N TYR A 212 3.15 -2.47 -3.15
CA TYR A 212 2.76 -2.48 -1.73
C TYR A 212 3.82 -1.87 -0.81
N PRO A 213 5.13 -2.19 -0.89
CA PRO A 213 6.13 -1.51 -0.07
C PRO A 213 6.15 0.02 -0.24
N GLY A 214 5.93 0.51 -1.46
CA GLY A 214 5.77 1.95 -1.75
C GLY A 214 4.52 2.51 -1.10
N LEU A 215 3.36 1.88 -1.31
CA LEU A 215 2.07 2.30 -0.76
C LEU A 215 2.06 2.29 0.78
N THR A 216 2.57 1.23 1.42
CA THR A 216 2.70 1.14 2.89
C THR A 216 3.56 2.28 3.43
N SER A 217 4.69 2.57 2.77
CA SER A 217 5.60 3.60 3.22
C SER A 217 5.09 5.02 2.92
N PHE A 218 4.32 5.21 1.85
CA PHE A 218 3.66 6.48 1.53
C PHE A 218 2.48 6.74 2.47
N ALA A 219 1.66 5.74 2.77
CA ALA A 219 0.64 5.83 3.81
C ALA A 219 1.25 6.17 5.18
N ALA A 220 2.39 5.57 5.54
CA ALA A 220 3.11 5.90 6.77
C ALA A 220 3.62 7.34 6.78
N HIS A 221 4.06 7.86 5.63
CA HIS A 221 4.48 9.26 5.50
C HIS A 221 3.28 10.22 5.68
N LEU A 222 2.14 9.94 5.02
CA LEU A 222 0.90 10.71 5.21
C LEU A 222 0.45 10.72 6.68
N GLN A 223 0.47 9.56 7.34
CA GLN A 223 0.13 9.43 8.76
C GLN A 223 1.08 10.21 9.67
N LYS A 224 2.38 10.22 9.35
CA LYS A 224 3.40 10.95 10.12
C LYS A 224 3.19 12.46 10.05
N GLU A 225 2.90 12.99 8.87
CA GLU A 225 2.77 14.43 8.65
C GLU A 225 1.38 14.96 9.03
N PHE A 226 0.32 14.20 8.76
CA PHE A 226 -1.08 14.67 8.87
C PHE A 226 -1.92 13.89 9.89
N GLY A 227 -1.31 12.93 10.60
CA GLY A 227 -2.00 12.04 11.53
C GLY A 227 -2.88 10.99 10.83
N PRO A 228 -3.54 10.10 11.59
CA PRO A 228 -4.45 9.09 11.03
C PRO A 228 -5.65 9.70 10.30
N GLU A 229 -6.01 10.94 10.62
CA GLU A 229 -7.17 11.66 10.08
C GLU A 229 -7.13 11.77 8.55
N ILE A 230 -5.95 11.89 7.93
CA ILE A 230 -5.85 11.98 6.46
C ILE A 230 -6.41 10.74 5.77
N LEU A 231 -6.13 9.54 6.29
CA LEU A 231 -6.63 8.30 5.71
C LEU A 231 -8.13 8.13 5.98
N ILE A 232 -8.61 8.58 7.13
CA ILE A 232 -10.04 8.58 7.46
C ILE A 232 -10.82 9.47 6.47
N ARG A 233 -10.26 10.64 6.13
CA ARG A 233 -10.87 11.58 5.19
C ARG A 233 -10.83 11.05 3.76
N LEU A 234 -9.68 10.54 3.31
CA LEU A 234 -9.54 9.93 2.00
C LEU A 234 -10.52 8.78 1.79
N ASN A 235 -10.64 7.86 2.75
CA ASN A 235 -11.61 6.76 2.72
C ASN A 235 -13.08 7.21 2.57
N ARG A 236 -13.39 8.49 2.81
CA ARG A 236 -14.76 9.03 2.77
C ARG A 236 -14.94 10.07 1.66
N HIS A 237 -13.87 10.43 0.97
CA HIS A 237 -13.88 11.50 0.00
C HIS A 237 -14.46 10.97 -1.33
N PRO A 238 -15.37 11.69 -2.00
CA PRO A 238 -16.06 11.20 -3.20
C PRO A 238 -15.32 11.49 -4.53
N ALA A 239 -14.12 12.07 -4.45
CA ALA A 239 -13.24 12.25 -5.60
C ALA A 239 -12.15 11.19 -5.53
N ASN A 240 -11.48 10.95 -6.65
CA ASN A 240 -10.59 9.81 -6.80
C ASN A 240 -9.13 10.25 -6.98
N GLY A 241 -8.20 9.34 -6.67
CA GLY A 241 -6.79 9.45 -6.97
C GLY A 241 -6.13 10.72 -6.45
N VAL A 242 -5.31 11.34 -7.29
CA VAL A 242 -4.53 12.54 -6.93
C VAL A 242 -5.45 13.74 -6.61
N GLU A 243 -6.63 13.82 -7.25
CA GLU A 243 -7.61 14.88 -6.97
C GLU A 243 -8.11 14.82 -5.53
N SER A 244 -8.41 13.61 -5.03
CA SER A 244 -8.88 13.40 -3.66
C SER A 244 -7.83 13.75 -2.62
N VAL A 245 -6.56 13.39 -2.87
CA VAL A 245 -5.44 13.76 -1.98
C VAL A 245 -5.28 15.27 -1.88
N ASN A 246 -5.28 15.97 -3.01
CA ASN A 246 -5.17 17.43 -3.01
C ASN A 246 -6.37 18.09 -2.31
N ALA A 247 -7.59 17.61 -2.55
CA ALA A 247 -8.79 18.11 -1.90
C ALA A 247 -8.73 17.92 -0.38
N VAL A 248 -8.39 16.72 0.10
CA VAL A 248 -8.30 16.42 1.53
C VAL A 248 -7.20 17.25 2.20
N LEU A 249 -6.02 17.41 1.59
CA LEU A 249 -4.95 18.26 2.12
C LEU A 249 -5.42 19.71 2.31
N ALA A 250 -6.10 20.27 1.30
CA ALA A 250 -6.65 21.62 1.38
C ALA A 250 -7.76 21.73 2.45
N GLU A 251 -8.65 20.75 2.56
CA GLU A 251 -9.69 20.69 3.60
C GLU A 251 -9.13 20.59 5.01
N MET A 252 -7.97 19.95 5.17
CA MET A 252 -7.22 19.89 6.41
C MET A 252 -6.43 21.19 6.70
N GLY A 253 -6.48 22.17 5.80
CA GLY A 253 -5.80 23.46 5.93
C GLY A 253 -4.30 23.41 5.63
N SER A 254 -3.85 22.39 4.91
CA SER A 254 -2.47 22.29 4.41
C SER A 254 -2.30 23.08 3.12
N ASP A 255 -1.15 23.75 2.96
CA ASP A 255 -0.72 24.34 1.68
C ASP A 255 0.03 23.32 0.79
N GLU A 256 0.21 22.09 1.28
CA GLU A 256 0.85 21.00 0.55
C GLU A 256 -0.07 20.42 -0.53
N THR A 257 0.54 19.80 -1.54
CA THR A 257 -0.12 19.09 -2.64
C THR A 257 0.35 17.65 -2.66
N PHE A 258 -0.35 16.78 -3.40
CA PHE A 258 0.12 15.43 -3.67
C PHE A 258 1.58 15.42 -4.16
N ASP A 259 1.94 16.31 -5.08
CA ASP A 259 3.28 16.41 -5.66
C ASP A 259 4.35 16.74 -4.62
N SER A 260 4.08 17.67 -3.71
CA SER A 260 5.04 18.04 -2.67
C SER A 260 5.17 16.94 -1.61
N VAL A 261 4.06 16.33 -1.20
CA VAL A 261 4.07 15.22 -0.23
C VAL A 261 4.74 13.97 -0.81
N LEU A 262 4.48 13.63 -2.08
CA LEU A 262 5.13 12.52 -2.77
C LEU A 262 6.65 12.75 -2.89
N ARG A 263 7.05 13.99 -3.17
CA ARG A 263 8.47 14.37 -3.24
C ARG A 263 9.15 14.20 -1.89
N ASP A 264 8.52 14.68 -0.82
CA ASP A 264 9.06 14.59 0.54
C ASP A 264 9.15 13.14 1.01
N HIS A 265 8.16 12.33 0.65
CA HIS A 265 8.20 10.89 0.84
C HIS A 265 9.43 10.24 0.19
N PHE A 266 9.74 10.54 -1.08
CA PHE A 266 10.91 9.97 -1.74
C PHE A 266 12.24 10.40 -1.12
N VAL A 267 12.33 11.64 -0.64
CA VAL A 267 13.51 12.09 0.12
C VAL A 267 13.62 11.30 1.43
N GLU A 268 12.52 11.09 2.16
CA GLU A 268 12.52 10.27 3.39
C GLU A 268 12.97 8.83 3.10
N GLN A 269 12.53 8.22 1.99
CA GLN A 269 12.98 6.88 1.60
C GLN A 269 14.47 6.86 1.21
N ALA A 270 14.95 7.88 0.50
CA ALA A 270 16.34 8.04 0.15
C ALA A 270 17.23 8.11 1.41
N GLU A 271 16.83 8.93 2.39
CA GLU A 271 17.52 9.06 3.67
C GLU A 271 17.62 7.74 4.42
N LYS A 272 16.51 7.00 4.53
CA LYS A 272 16.47 5.68 5.19
C LYS A 272 17.43 4.70 4.52
N ARG A 273 17.41 4.63 3.19
CA ARG A 273 18.28 3.71 2.42
C ARG A 273 19.75 4.07 2.55
N ILE A 274 20.09 5.36 2.46
CA ILE A 274 21.46 5.85 2.65
C ILE A 274 21.96 5.52 4.06
N ALA A 275 21.14 5.75 5.09
CA ALA A 275 21.48 5.44 6.47
C ALA A 275 21.68 3.93 6.70
N ALA A 276 20.92 3.09 5.99
CA ALA A 276 21.08 1.63 5.98
C ALA A 276 22.27 1.14 5.12
N GLY A 277 23.00 2.03 4.45
CA GLY A 277 24.09 1.66 3.55
C GLY A 277 23.64 0.95 2.27
N GLN A 278 22.37 1.09 1.89
CA GLN A 278 21.79 0.50 0.69
C GLN A 278 21.99 1.43 -0.51
N ALA A 279 22.37 0.87 -1.65
CA ALA A 279 22.43 1.62 -2.91
C ALA A 279 21.03 2.13 -3.30
N LEU A 280 21.00 3.34 -3.86
CA LEU A 280 19.78 4.01 -4.32
C LEU A 280 19.90 4.40 -5.79
N GLU A 281 21.13 4.65 -6.24
CA GLU A 281 21.46 5.13 -7.56
C GLU A 281 21.24 4.07 -8.64
N ARG A 282 20.63 4.50 -9.74
CA ARG A 282 20.50 3.70 -10.97
C ARG A 282 21.65 3.97 -11.94
N TYR A 283 22.13 5.21 -11.96
CA TYR A 283 23.16 5.70 -12.88
C TYR A 283 24.20 6.55 -12.14
N ARG A 284 25.39 6.69 -12.73
CA ARG A 284 26.45 7.60 -12.27
C ARG A 284 26.98 8.42 -13.45
N VAL A 285 27.08 9.74 -13.29
CA VAL A 285 27.55 10.66 -14.34
C VAL A 285 29.08 10.78 -14.35
N GLY A 286 29.69 11.06 -13.20
CA GLY A 286 31.14 11.30 -13.08
C GLY A 286 31.63 12.60 -13.74
N ASP A 287 32.96 12.81 -13.75
CA ASP A 287 33.58 14.09 -14.13
C ASP A 287 33.51 14.43 -15.62
N ALA A 288 33.35 13.43 -16.49
CA ALA A 288 33.28 13.63 -17.94
C ALA A 288 31.91 14.14 -18.40
N GLY A 289 30.90 14.13 -17.52
CA GLY A 289 29.51 14.30 -17.93
C GLY A 289 29.02 13.10 -18.75
N GLY A 290 27.96 13.31 -19.52
CA GLY A 290 27.37 12.30 -20.38
C GLY A 290 25.89 12.54 -20.63
N LEU A 291 25.32 11.68 -21.48
CA LEU A 291 23.88 11.62 -21.75
C LEU A 291 23.30 10.45 -20.98
N LEU A 292 22.30 10.72 -20.15
CA LEU A 292 21.52 9.70 -19.45
C LEU A 292 20.07 9.76 -19.92
N PRO A 293 19.55 8.70 -20.56
CA PRO A 293 18.12 8.54 -20.70
C PRO A 293 17.54 8.20 -19.32
N ALA A 294 16.59 9.00 -18.84
CA ALA A 294 15.87 8.75 -17.61
C ALA A 294 14.39 8.55 -17.93
N GLN A 295 13.78 7.53 -17.34
CA GLN A 295 12.38 7.23 -17.54
C GLN A 295 11.70 7.11 -16.19
N VAL A 296 10.81 8.06 -15.90
CA VAL A 296 10.06 8.08 -14.66
C VAL A 296 8.60 7.82 -14.97
N ARG A 297 8.04 6.84 -14.29
CA ARG A 297 6.61 6.54 -14.33
C ARG A 297 5.89 7.33 -13.23
N PRO A 298 4.59 7.62 -13.38
CA PRO A 298 3.79 8.32 -12.38
C PRO A 298 3.91 7.68 -11.00
N GLY A 299 4.03 8.49 -9.96
CA GLY A 299 4.20 8.01 -8.60
C GLY A 299 5.54 7.36 -8.31
N GLY A 300 6.59 7.61 -9.10
CA GLY A 300 7.91 7.01 -8.92
C GLY A 300 9.05 8.03 -8.94
N ALA A 301 10.23 7.62 -8.47
CA ALA A 301 11.45 8.41 -8.54
C ALA A 301 12.69 7.60 -8.92
N GLU A 302 13.55 8.22 -9.71
CA GLU A 302 14.90 7.76 -10.03
C GLU A 302 15.94 8.60 -9.31
N PHE A 303 17.01 7.94 -8.89
CA PHE A 303 18.17 8.57 -8.26
C PHE A 303 19.41 8.35 -9.10
N ILE A 304 20.15 9.43 -9.34
CA ILE A 304 21.37 9.43 -10.16
C ILE A 304 22.51 9.96 -9.31
N ASP A 305 23.62 9.23 -9.25
CA ASP A 305 24.83 9.68 -8.57
C ASP A 305 25.53 10.80 -9.36
N LEU A 306 25.50 12.00 -8.76
CA LEU A 306 26.13 13.21 -9.26
C LEU A 306 27.53 13.44 -8.67
N SER A 307 28.07 12.48 -7.92
CA SER A 307 29.38 12.67 -7.28
C SER A 307 30.46 12.95 -8.31
N ASN A 308 31.06 14.13 -8.21
CA ASN A 308 32.00 14.69 -9.17
C ASN A 308 33.04 15.60 -8.48
N SER A 309 34.19 15.76 -9.13
CA SER A 309 35.29 16.64 -8.74
C SER A 309 35.18 18.00 -9.41
N ASN A 310 34.53 18.09 -10.57
CA ASN A 310 34.38 19.30 -11.38
C ASN A 310 32.91 19.73 -11.49
N PRO A 311 32.60 21.04 -11.58
CA PRO A 311 31.24 21.49 -11.83
C PRO A 311 30.69 20.96 -13.16
N LEU A 312 29.39 20.63 -13.18
CA LEU A 312 28.69 20.17 -14.38
C LEU A 312 27.57 21.14 -14.76
N ASN A 313 27.29 21.27 -16.04
CA ASN A 313 26.09 21.89 -16.56
C ASN A 313 25.09 20.79 -16.92
N LEU A 314 23.91 20.83 -16.31
CA LEU A 314 22.78 19.96 -16.59
C LEU A 314 21.80 20.66 -17.54
N THR A 315 21.49 20.01 -18.64
CA THR A 315 20.41 20.37 -19.55
C THR A 315 19.39 19.24 -19.59
N VAL A 316 18.11 19.58 -19.60
CA VAL A 316 17.02 18.59 -19.54
C VAL A 316 16.12 18.76 -20.75
N ASP A 317 16.15 17.76 -21.63
CA ASP A 317 15.32 17.72 -22.82
C ASP A 317 14.06 16.86 -22.56
N GLY A 318 12.91 17.37 -22.97
CA GLY A 318 11.62 16.67 -22.82
C GLY A 318 10.92 16.91 -21.46
N TRP A 319 11.22 18.02 -20.77
CA TRP A 319 10.52 18.40 -19.53
C TRP A 319 9.02 18.55 -19.74
N GLN A 320 8.23 18.11 -18.75
CA GLN A 320 6.77 18.11 -18.74
C GLN A 320 6.27 18.58 -17.36
N ASP A 321 5.07 19.15 -17.32
CA ASP A 321 4.41 19.49 -16.05
C ASP A 321 4.18 18.22 -15.21
N GLY A 322 4.29 18.35 -13.88
CA GLY A 322 4.24 17.25 -12.91
C GLY A 322 5.55 16.48 -12.70
N LEU A 323 6.60 16.81 -13.47
CA LEU A 323 7.97 16.42 -13.13
C LEU A 323 8.57 17.31 -12.05
N PHE A 324 9.40 16.70 -11.20
CA PHE A 324 10.21 17.43 -10.26
C PHE A 324 11.64 16.91 -10.24
N LEU A 325 12.56 17.83 -10.02
CA LEU A 325 14.00 17.57 -10.03
C LEU A 325 14.65 18.25 -8.82
N GLU A 326 15.27 17.46 -7.96
CA GLU A 326 15.98 17.97 -6.79
C GLU A 326 17.39 17.42 -6.74
N ARG A 327 18.33 18.29 -6.37
CA ARG A 327 19.64 17.83 -5.94
C ARG A 327 19.61 17.54 -4.45
N LEU A 328 20.09 16.35 -4.09
CA LEU A 328 20.22 15.88 -2.73
C LEU A 328 21.70 15.84 -2.36
N VAL A 329 22.12 16.67 -1.40
CA VAL A 329 23.49 16.71 -0.89
C VAL A 329 23.55 15.93 0.43
N ILE A 330 24.29 14.83 0.44
CA ILE A 330 24.35 13.91 1.58
C ILE A 330 25.48 14.36 2.52
N GLY A 331 25.10 14.88 3.69
CA GLY A 331 26.02 15.31 4.73
C GLY A 331 26.16 14.29 5.87
N GLU A 332 26.92 14.66 6.91
CA GLU A 332 27.04 13.86 8.15
C GLU A 332 25.74 13.86 8.97
N HIS A 333 24.90 14.88 8.81
CA HIS A 333 23.68 15.11 9.60
C HIS A 333 22.37 14.89 8.83
N GLY A 334 22.41 14.25 7.66
CA GLY A 334 21.23 13.96 6.84
C GLY A 334 21.36 14.42 5.39
N VAL A 335 20.23 14.48 4.68
CA VAL A 335 20.17 14.92 3.29
C VAL A 335 19.67 16.35 3.21
N ARG A 336 20.45 17.21 2.54
CA ARG A 336 20.05 18.60 2.25
C ARG A 336 19.52 18.67 0.83
N ARG A 337 18.29 19.17 0.68
CA ARG A 337 17.61 19.37 -0.59
C ARG A 337 17.99 20.71 -1.21
N GLU A 338 18.18 20.71 -2.51
CA GLU A 338 18.37 21.91 -3.32
C GLU A 338 17.51 21.77 -4.58
N PRO A 339 16.36 22.47 -4.65
CA PRO A 339 15.50 22.43 -5.83
C PRO A 339 16.23 23.01 -7.04
N LEU A 340 16.03 22.39 -8.21
CA LEU A 340 16.65 22.83 -9.45
C LEU A 340 15.58 23.43 -10.37
N ASP A 341 15.80 24.67 -10.81
CA ASP A 341 14.95 25.33 -11.80
C ASP A 341 15.44 25.03 -13.22
N VAL A 342 14.83 23.99 -13.80
CA VAL A 342 15.08 23.55 -15.18
C VAL A 342 14.42 24.43 -16.24
N GLY A 343 13.57 25.39 -15.86
CA GLY A 343 12.94 26.33 -16.80
C GLY A 343 13.92 27.28 -17.50
N SER A 344 15.17 27.32 -17.03
CA SER A 344 16.26 28.15 -17.56
C SER A 344 17.08 27.48 -18.69
N GLY A 345 16.81 26.21 -19.01
CA GLY A 345 17.47 25.46 -20.09
C GLY A 345 18.86 24.91 -19.77
N CYS A 346 19.56 25.43 -18.74
CA CYS A 346 20.82 24.90 -18.25
C CYS A 346 21.03 25.24 -16.77
N VAL A 347 21.27 24.21 -15.95
CA VAL A 347 21.48 24.33 -14.49
C VAL A 347 22.94 23.97 -14.16
N GLN A 348 23.66 24.88 -13.52
CA GLN A 348 25.02 24.59 -13.07
C GLN A 348 24.99 23.84 -11.72
N LEU A 349 25.62 22.68 -11.69
CA LEU A 349 25.76 21.79 -10.55
C LEU A 349 27.17 21.91 -9.98
N PRO A 350 27.37 22.48 -8.77
CA PRO A 350 28.70 22.56 -8.18
C PRO A 350 29.24 21.18 -7.81
N PRO A 351 30.58 21.02 -7.79
CA PRO A 351 31.20 19.74 -7.51
C PRO A 351 30.92 19.27 -6.09
N GLY A 352 30.95 17.97 -5.88
CA GLY A 352 31.04 17.41 -4.55
C GLY A 352 30.89 15.91 -4.50
N ARG A 353 31.26 15.35 -3.35
CA ARG A 353 31.12 13.92 -3.06
C ARG A 353 29.78 13.68 -2.39
N ARG A 354 29.13 12.55 -2.70
CA ARG A 354 27.86 12.11 -2.12
C ARG A 354 26.72 13.09 -2.44
N GLN A 355 26.49 13.29 -3.73
CA GLN A 355 25.34 14.06 -4.22
C GLN A 355 24.50 13.17 -5.14
N LEU A 356 23.18 13.28 -5.03
CA LEU A 356 22.24 12.61 -5.92
C LEU A 356 21.38 13.64 -6.64
N LEU A 357 20.96 13.29 -7.86
CA LEU A 357 19.84 13.91 -8.53
C LEU A 357 18.63 13.01 -8.33
N MET A 358 17.57 13.53 -7.75
CA MET A 358 16.27 12.87 -7.69
C MET A 358 15.39 13.44 -8.80
N LEU A 359 14.97 12.58 -9.72
CA LEU A 359 13.99 12.88 -10.75
C LEU A 359 12.73 12.07 -10.43
N GLY A 360 11.61 12.74 -10.21
CA GLY A 360 10.32 12.11 -9.92
C GLY A 360 9.19 12.64 -10.78
N SER A 361 8.05 11.96 -10.75
CA SER A 361 6.82 12.35 -11.45
C SER A 361 5.60 12.05 -10.59
N SER A 362 4.69 13.00 -10.47
CA SER A 362 3.31 12.76 -10.00
C SER A 362 2.45 12.28 -11.17
N GLU A 363 2.36 13.04 -12.25
CA GLU A 363 1.84 12.63 -13.57
C GLU A 363 2.45 13.53 -14.67
N PRO A 364 2.50 13.13 -15.95
CA PRO A 364 2.29 11.80 -16.52
C PRO A 364 3.60 10.98 -16.54
N ALA A 365 3.58 9.82 -17.20
CA ALA A 365 4.80 9.08 -17.51
C ALA A 365 5.69 9.94 -18.43
N ALA A 366 6.94 10.15 -18.04
CA ALA A 366 7.86 10.97 -18.83
C ALA A 366 9.15 10.22 -19.18
N SER A 367 9.63 10.50 -20.39
CA SER A 367 10.98 10.16 -20.81
C SER A 367 11.72 11.46 -21.01
N VAL A 368 12.74 11.68 -20.19
CA VAL A 368 13.60 12.87 -20.26
C VAL A 368 15.02 12.45 -20.62
N GLN A 369 15.70 13.30 -21.37
CA GLN A 369 17.12 13.15 -21.61
C GLN A 369 17.88 14.16 -20.75
N LEU A 370 18.70 13.64 -19.84
CA LEU A 370 19.56 14.44 -18.98
C LEU A 370 20.95 14.49 -19.62
N SER A 371 21.37 15.68 -20.00
CA SER A 371 22.68 15.93 -20.61
C SER A 371 23.54 16.71 -19.63
N PHE A 372 24.63 16.07 -19.22
CA PHE A 372 25.63 16.63 -18.32
C PHE A 372 26.89 16.95 -19.13
N SER A 373 27.33 18.20 -19.07
CA SER A 373 28.58 18.64 -19.70
C SER A 373 29.51 19.26 -18.66
N PRO A 374 30.84 19.13 -18.80
CA PRO A 374 31.76 19.89 -17.98
C PRO A 374 31.48 21.39 -18.10
N SER A 375 31.33 22.08 -16.97
CA SER A 375 31.31 23.54 -16.97
C SER A 375 32.75 24.03 -17.14
N VAL A 376 33.09 24.61 -18.29
CA VAL A 376 34.42 25.19 -18.58
C VAL A 376 34.66 26.46 -17.77
#